data_AF-A0A445KJC2-F1
#
_entry.id   AF-A0A445KJC2-F1
#
_cell.length_a   1.000
_cell.length_b   1.000
_cell.length_c   1.000
_cell.angle_alpha   90.00
_cell.angle_beta   90.00
_cell.angle_gamma   90.00
#
_symmetry.space_group_name_H-M   'P 1'
#
loop_
_entity.id
_entity.type
_entity.pdbx_description
1 polymer ?
#
loop_
_entity_poly.entity_id
_entity_poly.type
_entity_poly.pdbx_seq_one_letter_code
_entity_poly.pdbx_strand_id
1 'polypeptide(L)'
;MFTASKLAFTLTPPRPCTAPLTPISSASGVHLIQFNGRHLCLRQRLFLLSPMATADQQGKVEEFEDDSNTVDSKILPYCSIDKKEKKSIGELEQEFLQALQAFYYEGKAIMSNEEFDNLKEELMWEGSSVVMLSSDEQKFLEASMAYVSGKPIMSDKEFDELKLRLKIEGSEIVAEGPRCSLRSRKVYSDLSVDYLKMLLLNVPATVIALGLFFFLDDLTGFEITYLLELPEPFSFIFTWFAAVPLIVWIALSLTNAIVKDFVILKGPCPNCGTENTSFFGTILSISNGGSTNTVKCSNCGTAMEYDSTTRLITLPEGSNA
;
A
#
# COMPACT_ATOMS: atom_id res chain seq x y z
N MET A 1 -23.27 -56.97 -1.27
CA MET A 1 -22.18 -56.88 -2.25
C MET A 1 -21.78 -55.41 -2.26
N PHE A 2 -20.64 -54.96 -1.72
CA PHE A 2 -19.25 -55.39 -1.97
C PHE A 2 -18.99 -55.45 -3.49
N THR A 3 -18.07 -54.68 -4.06
CA THR A 3 -16.67 -54.49 -3.64
C THR A 3 -16.18 -53.04 -3.58
N ALA A 4 -15.23 -52.76 -2.70
CA ALA A 4 -14.41 -51.53 -2.74
C ALA A 4 -13.04 -51.82 -3.35
N SER A 5 -12.49 -50.88 -4.12
CA SER A 5 -11.10 -50.95 -4.64
C SER A 5 -10.19 -50.02 -3.85
N LYS A 6 -9.19 -50.59 -3.17
CA LYS A 6 -8.06 -49.83 -2.62
C LYS A 6 -7.04 -49.56 -3.71
N LEU A 7 -6.53 -48.33 -3.79
CA LEU A 7 -5.15 -48.06 -4.21
C LEU A 7 -4.50 -47.15 -3.16
N ALA A 8 -3.21 -47.35 -2.94
CA ALA A 8 -2.51 -46.82 -1.77
C ALA A 8 -1.58 -45.64 -2.13
N PHE A 9 -1.38 -44.74 -1.16
CA PHE A 9 -0.31 -43.75 -1.22
C PHE A 9 1.05 -44.40 -0.99
N THR A 10 2.01 -44.12 -1.88
CA THR A 10 3.44 -44.24 -1.61
C THR A 10 4.15 -43.00 -2.16
N LEU A 11 4.38 -42.01 -1.29
CA LEU A 11 5.25 -40.88 -1.56
C LEU A 11 6.72 -41.30 -1.40
N THR A 12 7.56 -41.02 -2.39
CA THR A 12 9.02 -41.07 -2.27
C THR A 12 9.66 -39.85 -2.96
N PRO A 13 10.79 -39.33 -2.45
CA PRO A 13 11.25 -37.98 -2.78
C PRO A 13 12.25 -37.91 -3.95
N PRO A 14 12.33 -36.78 -4.67
CA PRO A 14 13.42 -36.52 -5.60
C PRO A 14 14.75 -36.23 -4.85
N ARG A 15 15.84 -36.83 -5.31
CA ARG A 15 17.21 -36.43 -4.92
C ARG A 15 17.72 -35.31 -5.86
N PRO A 16 18.56 -34.39 -5.37
CA PRO A 16 19.14 -33.33 -6.20
C PRO A 16 20.23 -33.88 -7.13
N CYS A 17 20.28 -33.39 -8.36
CA CYS A 17 21.36 -33.69 -9.32
C CYS A 17 22.49 -32.67 -9.22
N THR A 18 23.69 -33.15 -8.88
CA THR A 18 24.94 -32.36 -8.96
C THR A 18 25.50 -32.34 -10.38
N ALA A 19 25.95 -31.17 -10.85
CA ALA A 19 26.73 -31.02 -12.08
C ALA A 19 28.23 -30.82 -11.74
N PRO A 20 29.17 -31.37 -12.55
CA PRO A 20 30.60 -31.37 -12.23
C PRO A 20 31.35 -30.11 -12.71
N LEU A 21 32.53 -29.87 -12.12
CA LEU A 21 33.49 -28.81 -12.47
C LEU A 21 34.75 -29.41 -13.12
N THR A 22 35.27 -28.79 -14.18
CA THR A 22 36.66 -28.91 -14.67
C THR A 22 37.07 -27.64 -15.47
N PRO A 23 38.38 -27.29 -15.61
CA PRO A 23 38.81 -25.88 -15.65
C PRO A 23 39.82 -25.49 -16.79
N ILE A 24 40.61 -24.41 -16.58
CA ILE A 24 41.75 -23.84 -17.39
C ILE A 24 41.26 -22.74 -18.40
N SER A 25 41.51 -21.43 -18.21
CA SER A 25 42.76 -20.61 -18.31
C SER A 25 43.28 -20.44 -19.76
N SER A 26 43.82 -19.31 -20.26
CA SER A 26 44.25 -18.00 -19.70
C SER A 26 44.33 -16.93 -20.84
N ALA A 27 43.73 -15.73 -20.75
CA ALA A 27 44.26 -14.45 -20.19
C ALA A 27 45.06 -13.54 -21.17
N SER A 28 44.71 -12.23 -21.27
CA SER A 28 45.56 -11.10 -21.73
C SER A 28 44.85 -9.72 -21.68
N GLY A 29 45.38 -8.75 -20.91
CA GLY A 29 45.26 -7.25 -21.05
C GLY A 29 43.87 -6.56 -21.02
N VAL A 30 43.68 -5.34 -20.49
CA VAL A 30 44.58 -4.30 -19.90
C VAL A 30 43.80 -3.53 -18.79
N HIS A 31 44.53 -2.81 -17.92
CA HIS A 31 44.04 -1.80 -16.94
C HIS A 31 43.07 -0.75 -17.55
N LEU A 32 42.25 0.03 -16.84
CA LEU A 32 42.09 0.42 -15.41
C LEU A 32 40.56 0.70 -15.20
N ILE A 33 39.93 1.13 -14.09
CA ILE A 33 40.27 1.74 -12.78
C ILE A 33 39.27 1.21 -11.70
N GLN A 34 39.51 1.47 -10.42
CA GLN A 34 38.58 1.20 -9.31
C GLN A 34 37.72 2.42 -8.94
N PHE A 35 36.49 2.19 -8.47
CA PHE A 35 35.98 2.87 -7.27
C PHE A 35 35.29 1.84 -6.36
N ASN A 36 35.33 2.06 -5.04
CA ASN A 36 34.97 1.07 -4.03
C ASN A 36 33.74 1.53 -3.22
N GLY A 37 32.85 0.60 -2.88
CA GLY A 37 31.55 0.93 -2.27
C GLY A 37 30.73 -0.29 -1.88
N ARG A 38 31.31 -1.21 -1.09
CA ARG A 38 30.58 -2.35 -0.53
C ARG A 38 29.85 -1.95 0.75
N HIS A 39 28.56 -2.27 0.85
CA HIS A 39 27.96 -2.68 2.11
C HIS A 39 27.09 -3.92 1.89
N LEU A 40 27.13 -4.87 2.82
CA LEU A 40 26.58 -6.21 2.65
C LEU A 40 25.27 -6.38 3.42
N CYS A 41 24.23 -6.86 2.75
CA CYS A 41 23.05 -7.40 3.44
C CYS A 41 23.38 -8.77 4.02
N LEU A 42 23.25 -8.93 5.34
CA LEU A 42 23.21 -10.24 6.00
C LEU A 42 21.93 -10.36 6.82
N ARG A 43 20.99 -11.16 6.31
CA ARG A 43 19.68 -11.44 6.89
C ARG A 43 19.82 -12.53 7.95
N GLN A 44 20.16 -12.15 9.19
CA GLN A 44 20.41 -13.13 10.25
C GLN A 44 19.10 -13.78 10.74
N ARG A 45 19.04 -15.11 10.68
CA ARG A 45 17.90 -15.94 11.08
C ARG A 45 18.32 -16.76 12.30
N LEU A 46 17.91 -16.33 13.49
CA LEU A 46 18.25 -17.02 14.73
C LEU A 46 17.28 -18.21 14.95
N PHE A 47 17.86 -19.39 15.18
CA PHE A 47 17.14 -20.56 15.68
C PHE A 47 17.48 -20.76 17.16
N LEU A 48 16.48 -21.10 17.97
CA LEU A 48 16.62 -21.40 19.39
C LEU A 48 17.39 -22.70 19.63
N LEU A 49 18.35 -22.67 20.56
CA LEU A 49 18.88 -23.83 21.27
C LEU A 49 19.37 -23.41 22.66
N SER A 50 18.71 -23.89 23.72
CA SER A 50 19.03 -23.58 25.11
C SER A 50 20.00 -24.59 25.73
N PRO A 51 20.90 -24.16 26.63
CA PRO A 51 21.54 -25.05 27.60
C PRO A 51 20.86 -24.96 28.99
N MET A 52 20.88 -26.06 29.73
CA MET A 52 20.37 -26.21 31.10
C MET A 52 21.54 -26.28 32.09
N ALA A 53 21.40 -25.69 33.28
CA ALA A 53 22.31 -25.85 34.42
C ALA A 53 21.53 -25.71 35.75
N THR A 54 22.09 -26.16 36.88
CA THR A 54 21.32 -26.47 38.11
C THR A 54 22.11 -26.21 39.40
N ALA A 55 21.39 -25.86 40.48
CA ALA A 55 21.84 -25.78 41.89
C ALA A 55 22.76 -24.58 42.24
N ASP A 56 22.84 -24.08 43.50
CA ASP A 56 22.25 -24.55 44.77
C ASP A 56 22.13 -23.43 45.87
N GLN A 57 21.66 -23.79 47.08
CA GLN A 57 21.76 -23.07 48.39
C GLN A 57 20.64 -22.10 48.87
N GLN A 58 19.41 -22.62 49.00
CA GLN A 58 18.71 -22.89 50.28
C GLN A 58 18.63 -21.86 51.46
N GLY A 59 17.38 -21.51 51.83
CA GLY A 59 16.91 -21.21 53.20
C GLY A 59 16.75 -19.73 53.60
N LYS A 60 15.66 -19.25 54.24
CA LYS A 60 14.31 -19.81 54.53
C LYS A 60 13.27 -18.65 54.33
N VAL A 61 12.05 -18.50 54.88
CA VAL A 61 11.29 -19.00 56.06
C VAL A 61 9.80 -19.17 55.67
N GLU A 62 8.98 -19.83 56.50
CA GLU A 62 7.51 -19.64 56.57
C GLU A 62 7.17 -18.21 57.04
N GLU A 63 5.95 -17.64 56.98
CA GLU A 63 4.68 -17.88 56.27
C GLU A 63 3.75 -16.75 56.75
N PHE A 64 3.03 -16.07 55.86
CA PHE A 64 1.77 -15.38 56.20
C PHE A 64 1.05 -15.03 54.89
N GLU A 65 -0.16 -15.55 54.73
CA GLU A 65 -1.10 -15.02 53.74
C GLU A 65 -1.63 -13.68 54.26
N ASP A 66 -1.57 -12.64 53.42
CA ASP A 66 -2.61 -11.61 53.41
C ASP A 66 -2.78 -11.06 51.98
N ASP A 67 -3.97 -10.52 51.71
CA ASP A 67 -4.44 -10.17 50.39
C ASP A 67 -3.69 -8.96 49.80
N SER A 68 -3.03 -9.17 48.66
CA SER A 68 -2.57 -8.09 47.78
C SER A 68 -2.97 -8.37 46.33
N ASN A 69 -4.25 -8.70 46.14
CA ASN A 69 -4.98 -8.67 44.87
C ASN A 69 -5.14 -7.23 44.34
N THR A 70 -4.04 -6.47 44.27
CA THR A 70 -3.94 -5.26 43.46
C THR A 70 -3.73 -5.66 42.00
N VAL A 71 -4.76 -6.26 41.41
CA VAL A 71 -5.02 -6.08 39.98
C VAL A 71 -5.15 -4.57 39.78
N ASP A 72 -4.14 -3.94 39.19
CA ASP A 72 -4.21 -2.54 38.83
C ASP A 72 -5.18 -2.39 37.66
N SER A 73 -6.46 -2.14 37.97
CA SER A 73 -7.58 -2.01 37.02
C SER A 73 -7.45 -0.83 36.04
N LYS A 74 -6.24 -0.27 35.88
CA LYS A 74 -5.85 0.71 34.87
C LYS A 74 -4.85 0.18 33.83
N ILE A 75 -4.34 -1.04 33.98
CA ILE A 75 -3.59 -1.74 32.93
C ILE A 75 -4.57 -2.60 32.12
N LEU A 76 -4.61 -2.39 30.80
CA LEU A 76 -5.39 -3.21 29.87
C LEU A 76 -4.97 -4.68 30.00
N PRO A 77 -5.90 -5.67 30.01
CA PRO A 77 -5.57 -7.08 30.28
C PRO A 77 -4.47 -7.68 29.38
N TYR A 78 -4.31 -7.14 28.17
CA TYR A 78 -3.30 -7.52 27.18
C TYR A 78 -1.87 -7.10 27.56
N CYS A 79 -1.69 -6.14 28.47
CA CYS A 79 -0.39 -5.64 28.92
C CYS A 79 -0.04 -6.14 30.34
N SER A 80 -0.42 -7.38 30.65
CA SER A 80 -0.08 -8.05 31.91
C SER A 80 1.44 -8.26 32.02
N ILE A 81 2.07 -7.58 32.99
CA ILE A 81 3.53 -7.47 33.17
C ILE A 81 4.21 -8.85 33.39
N ASP A 82 3.46 -9.86 33.84
CA ASP A 82 3.93 -11.23 33.99
C ASP A 82 4.10 -11.97 32.64
N LYS A 83 5.21 -11.67 31.96
CA LYS A 83 5.88 -12.53 30.96
C LYS A 83 5.09 -12.79 29.67
N LYS A 84 4.10 -11.97 29.33
CA LYS A 84 3.69 -11.81 27.93
C LYS A 84 4.53 -10.69 27.32
N GLU A 85 5.33 -11.03 26.32
CA GLU A 85 5.94 -10.03 25.44
C GLU A 85 4.83 -9.21 24.77
N LYS A 86 5.05 -7.90 24.53
CA LYS A 86 4.09 -7.08 23.78
C LYS A 86 3.86 -7.76 22.42
N LYS A 87 2.64 -8.24 22.17
CA LYS A 87 2.26 -8.81 20.87
C LYS A 87 2.53 -7.77 19.78
N SER A 88 3.06 -8.22 18.65
CA SER A 88 3.20 -7.36 17.48
C SER A 88 1.83 -7.01 16.90
N ILE A 89 1.73 -5.86 16.22
CA ILE A 89 0.47 -5.39 15.61
C ILE A 89 -0.13 -6.48 14.70
N GLY A 90 0.69 -7.18 13.91
CA GLY A 90 0.23 -8.26 13.04
C GLY A 90 -0.30 -9.51 13.78
N GLU A 91 0.12 -9.77 15.02
CA GLU A 91 -0.46 -10.84 15.85
C GLU A 91 -1.81 -10.43 16.42
N LEU A 92 -1.96 -9.16 16.82
CA LEU A 92 -3.23 -8.57 17.26
C LEU A 92 -4.25 -8.54 16.10
N GLU A 93 -3.83 -8.13 14.91
CA GLU A 93 -4.63 -8.16 13.68
C GLU A 93 -5.07 -9.57 13.33
N GLN A 94 -4.17 -10.56 13.44
CA GLN A 94 -4.50 -11.95 13.14
C GLN A 94 -5.49 -12.54 14.16
N GLU A 95 -5.37 -12.23 15.44
CA GLU A 95 -6.36 -12.64 16.47
C GLU A 95 -7.73 -11.99 16.23
N PHE A 96 -7.76 -10.71 15.86
CA PHE A 96 -8.99 -9.97 15.55
C PHE A 96 -9.71 -10.53 14.31
N LEU A 97 -8.97 -10.76 13.22
CA LEU A 97 -9.50 -11.38 11.99
C LEU A 97 -9.97 -12.82 12.23
N GLN A 98 -9.24 -13.59 13.05
CA GLN A 98 -9.65 -14.95 13.41
C GLN A 98 -10.92 -14.98 14.27
N ALA A 99 -11.07 -14.04 15.21
CA ALA A 99 -12.28 -13.90 16.02
C ALA A 99 -13.50 -13.54 15.16
N LEU A 100 -13.37 -12.57 14.26
CA LEU A 100 -14.41 -12.21 13.28
C LEU A 100 -14.78 -13.41 12.40
N GLN A 101 -13.79 -14.11 11.83
CA GLN A 101 -14.04 -15.26 10.98
C GLN A 101 -14.83 -16.36 11.71
N ALA A 102 -14.42 -16.72 12.93
CA ALA A 102 -15.09 -17.76 13.71
C ALA A 102 -16.51 -17.35 14.15
N PHE A 103 -16.72 -16.07 14.48
CA PHE A 103 -18.05 -15.56 14.82
C PHE A 103 -19.02 -15.62 13.64
N TYR A 104 -18.63 -15.06 12.49
CA TYR A 104 -19.52 -14.94 11.32
C TYR A 104 -19.69 -16.23 10.51
N TYR A 105 -18.67 -17.10 10.43
CA TYR A 105 -18.72 -18.33 9.62
C TYR A 105 -18.91 -19.61 10.43
N GLU A 106 -18.34 -19.71 11.64
CA GLU A 106 -18.47 -20.92 12.48
C GLU A 106 -19.55 -20.80 13.57
N GLY A 107 -20.04 -19.60 13.86
CA GLY A 107 -20.96 -19.33 14.97
C GLY A 107 -20.32 -19.51 16.35
N LYS A 108 -18.99 -19.39 16.45
CA LYS A 108 -18.21 -19.63 17.67
C LYS A 108 -17.52 -18.35 18.14
N ALA A 109 -17.74 -17.98 19.40
CA ALA A 109 -16.88 -17.02 20.08
C ALA A 109 -15.56 -17.72 20.48
N ILE A 110 -14.43 -17.28 19.92
CA ILE A 110 -13.09 -17.75 20.32
C ILE A 110 -12.60 -17.01 21.58
N MET A 111 -13.02 -15.76 21.75
CA MET A 111 -12.73 -14.87 22.87
C MET A 111 -14.03 -14.26 23.40
N SER A 112 -14.01 -13.72 24.61
CA SER A 112 -15.13 -12.96 25.18
C SER A 112 -15.31 -11.60 24.51
N ASN A 113 -16.47 -10.97 24.67
CA ASN A 113 -16.73 -9.63 24.16
C ASN A 113 -15.77 -8.59 24.78
N GLU A 114 -15.47 -8.72 26.07
CA GLU A 114 -14.54 -7.83 26.77
C GLU A 114 -13.12 -7.94 26.18
N GLU A 115 -12.63 -9.15 25.94
CA GLU A 115 -11.35 -9.38 25.25
C GLU A 115 -11.36 -8.78 23.83
N PHE A 116 -12.44 -8.98 23.07
CA PHE A 116 -12.58 -8.47 21.70
C PHE A 116 -12.61 -6.93 21.64
N ASP A 117 -13.36 -6.26 22.52
CA ASP A 117 -13.42 -4.80 22.54
C ASP A 117 -12.09 -4.18 23.02
N ASN A 118 -11.41 -4.78 24.00
CA ASN A 118 -10.05 -4.38 24.39
C ASN A 118 -9.04 -4.53 23.22
N LEU A 119 -9.09 -5.66 22.50
CA LEU A 119 -8.23 -5.92 21.33
C LEU A 119 -8.47 -4.91 20.20
N LYS A 120 -9.74 -4.58 19.96
CA LYS A 120 -10.17 -3.57 18.98
C LYS A 120 -9.72 -2.16 19.37
N GLU A 121 -9.77 -1.79 20.65
CA GLU A 121 -9.23 -0.51 21.13
C GLU A 121 -7.71 -0.43 20.93
N GLU A 122 -6.94 -1.45 21.33
CA GLU A 122 -5.48 -1.47 21.14
C GLU A 122 -5.10 -1.33 19.64
N LEU A 123 -5.80 -2.05 18.75
CA LEU A 123 -5.61 -1.94 17.29
C LEU A 123 -5.99 -0.55 16.74
N MET A 124 -6.96 0.13 17.35
CA MET A 124 -7.35 1.51 17.00
C MET A 124 -6.31 2.53 17.50
N TRP A 125 -5.69 2.30 18.66
CA TRP A 125 -4.63 3.14 19.22
C TRP A 125 -3.28 3.00 18.47
N GLU A 126 -2.90 1.78 18.11
CA GLU A 126 -1.70 1.49 17.30
C GLU A 126 -1.90 1.82 15.80
N GLY A 127 -3.13 2.20 15.39
CA GLY A 127 -3.43 2.68 14.04
C GLY A 127 -3.49 1.59 12.96
N SER A 128 -3.89 0.37 13.32
CA SER A 128 -4.03 -0.75 12.37
C SER A 128 -4.99 -0.43 11.23
N SER A 129 -4.57 -0.69 9.99
CA SER A 129 -5.40 -0.53 8.79
C SER A 129 -6.58 -1.51 8.72
N VAL A 130 -6.58 -2.57 9.54
CA VAL A 130 -7.70 -3.52 9.65
C VAL A 130 -8.88 -2.92 10.43
N VAL A 131 -8.61 -2.00 11.35
CA VAL A 131 -9.62 -1.36 12.23
C VAL A 131 -9.91 0.10 11.83
N MET A 132 -8.89 0.84 11.37
CA MET A 132 -8.97 2.25 10.98
C MET A 132 -9.54 2.46 9.56
N LEU A 133 -10.68 1.82 9.29
CA LEU A 133 -11.38 1.85 8.01
C LEU A 133 -12.30 3.07 7.88
N SER A 134 -12.37 3.67 6.69
CA SER A 134 -13.38 4.68 6.39
C SER A 134 -14.79 4.08 6.41
N SER A 135 -15.81 4.94 6.59
CA SER A 135 -17.18 4.44 6.72
C SER A 135 -17.71 3.74 5.46
N ASP A 136 -17.13 3.99 4.29
CA ASP A 136 -17.54 3.35 3.03
C ASP A 136 -16.75 2.05 2.76
N GLU A 137 -15.49 1.95 3.19
CA GLU A 137 -14.75 0.67 3.23
C GLU A 137 -15.41 -0.33 4.19
N GLN A 138 -15.86 0.13 5.37
CA GLN A 138 -16.62 -0.70 6.32
C GLN A 138 -17.89 -1.27 5.68
N LYS A 139 -18.68 -0.43 4.99
CA LYS A 139 -19.87 -0.88 4.24
C LYS A 139 -19.53 -1.89 3.14
N PHE A 140 -18.41 -1.72 2.45
CA PHE A 140 -17.97 -2.64 1.39
C PHE A 140 -17.54 -4.01 1.94
N LEU A 141 -16.82 -4.03 3.09
CA LEU A 141 -16.48 -5.28 3.77
C LEU A 141 -17.71 -5.98 4.37
N GLU A 142 -18.61 -5.22 5.00
CA GLU A 142 -19.88 -5.76 5.52
C GLU A 142 -20.72 -6.36 4.38
N ALA A 143 -20.90 -5.61 3.28
CA ALA A 143 -21.69 -6.05 2.14
C ALA A 143 -21.10 -7.27 1.43
N SER A 144 -19.77 -7.35 1.27
CA SER A 144 -19.12 -8.51 0.66
C SER A 144 -19.17 -9.75 1.56
N MET A 145 -19.00 -9.61 2.88
CA MET A 145 -19.20 -10.70 3.84
C MET A 145 -20.67 -11.16 3.90
N ALA A 146 -21.61 -10.21 3.86
CA ALA A 146 -23.04 -10.47 3.83
C ALA A 146 -23.48 -11.19 2.54
N TYR A 147 -22.90 -10.81 1.39
CA TYR A 147 -23.10 -11.51 0.12
C TYR A 147 -22.56 -12.95 0.15
N VAL A 148 -21.33 -13.15 0.63
CA VAL A 148 -20.71 -14.49 0.74
C VAL A 148 -21.47 -15.40 1.73
N SER A 149 -22.04 -14.83 2.79
CA SER A 149 -22.92 -15.56 3.74
C SER A 149 -24.38 -15.69 3.28
N GLY A 150 -24.72 -15.26 2.05
CA GLY A 150 -26.03 -15.45 1.43
C GLY A 150 -27.14 -14.51 1.94
N LYS A 151 -26.79 -13.40 2.58
CA LYS A 151 -27.70 -12.40 3.15
C LYS A 151 -27.37 -10.99 2.63
N PRO A 152 -27.57 -10.68 1.33
CA PRO A 152 -27.21 -9.37 0.79
C PRO A 152 -27.95 -8.22 1.50
N ILE A 153 -27.20 -7.25 2.01
CA ILE A 153 -27.71 -6.06 2.73
C ILE A 153 -28.00 -4.86 1.82
N MET A 154 -27.46 -4.87 0.60
CA MET A 154 -27.61 -3.83 -0.43
C MET A 154 -27.77 -4.50 -1.80
N SER A 155 -28.26 -3.77 -2.80
CA SER A 155 -28.40 -4.27 -4.17
C SER A 155 -27.07 -4.24 -4.93
N ASP A 156 -26.95 -5.09 -5.96
CA ASP A 156 -25.78 -5.19 -6.84
C ASP A 156 -25.32 -3.82 -7.38
N LYS A 157 -26.27 -2.92 -7.68
CA LYS A 157 -25.98 -1.57 -8.19
C LYS A 157 -25.34 -0.67 -7.14
N GLU A 158 -25.87 -0.67 -5.92
CA GLU A 158 -25.33 0.12 -4.81
C GLU A 158 -23.93 -0.39 -4.43
N PHE A 159 -23.70 -1.70 -4.53
CA PHE A 159 -22.39 -2.31 -4.36
C PHE A 159 -21.39 -1.93 -5.46
N ASP A 160 -21.80 -1.95 -6.74
CA ASP A 160 -20.96 -1.51 -7.86
C ASP A 160 -20.64 -0.01 -7.79
N GLU A 161 -21.59 0.85 -7.40
CA GLU A 161 -21.39 2.29 -7.20
C GLU A 161 -20.45 2.57 -6.01
N LEU A 162 -20.60 1.85 -4.89
CA LEU A 162 -19.69 1.92 -3.73
C LEU A 162 -18.28 1.47 -4.12
N LYS A 163 -18.14 0.37 -4.86
CA LYS A 163 -16.87 -0.15 -5.35
C LYS A 163 -16.18 0.86 -6.29
N LEU A 164 -16.94 1.53 -7.16
CA LEU A 164 -16.43 2.55 -8.06
C LEU A 164 -15.95 3.80 -7.30
N ARG A 165 -16.69 4.26 -6.28
CA ARG A 165 -16.25 5.35 -5.39
C ARG A 165 -14.91 5.04 -4.72
N LEU A 166 -14.82 3.86 -4.10
CA LEU A 166 -13.62 3.41 -3.40
C LEU A 166 -12.39 3.25 -4.32
N LYS A 167 -12.59 2.98 -5.62
CA LYS A 167 -11.53 3.03 -6.66
C LYS A 167 -11.13 4.43 -7.11
N ILE A 168 -12.04 5.41 -7.03
CA ILE A 168 -11.71 6.82 -7.31
C ILE A 168 -10.94 7.42 -6.14
N GLU A 169 -11.33 7.10 -4.90
CA GLU A 169 -10.67 7.52 -3.67
C GLU A 169 -9.30 6.86 -3.45
N GLY A 170 -9.08 5.67 -4.05
CA GLY A 170 -7.78 4.99 -4.06
C GLY A 170 -7.54 4.05 -2.88
N SER A 171 -8.63 3.55 -2.25
CA SER A 171 -8.57 2.56 -1.16
C SER A 171 -7.79 1.30 -1.57
N GLU A 172 -6.89 0.83 -0.69
CA GLU A 172 -6.08 -0.36 -0.95
C GLU A 172 -6.92 -1.65 -0.93
N ILE A 173 -7.99 -1.66 -0.12
CA ILE A 173 -8.91 -2.79 0.09
C ILE A 173 -9.66 -3.19 -1.19
N VAL A 174 -9.87 -2.24 -2.11
CA VAL A 174 -10.60 -2.45 -3.37
C VAL A 174 -9.66 -2.66 -4.56
N ALA A 175 -8.34 -2.54 -4.37
CA ALA A 175 -7.34 -2.74 -5.41
C ALA A 175 -7.13 -4.23 -5.73
N GLU A 176 -7.69 -4.72 -6.84
CA GLU A 176 -7.53 -6.11 -7.26
C GLU A 176 -6.38 -6.30 -8.24
N GLY A 177 -5.60 -7.37 -8.01
CA GLY A 177 -4.64 -7.89 -9.01
C GLY A 177 -5.34 -8.38 -10.29
N PRO A 178 -4.59 -8.69 -11.37
CA PRO A 178 -5.16 -9.02 -12.67
C PRO A 178 -6.15 -10.19 -12.60
N ARG A 179 -7.40 -9.95 -13.05
CA ARG A 179 -8.50 -10.93 -13.05
C ARG A 179 -8.87 -11.34 -14.47
N CYS A 180 -8.80 -12.63 -14.77
CA CYS A 180 -9.41 -13.18 -15.99
C CYS A 180 -10.86 -13.57 -15.71
N SER A 181 -11.82 -12.99 -16.44
CA SER A 181 -13.23 -13.37 -16.35
C SER A 181 -13.55 -14.45 -17.39
N LEU A 182 -13.87 -15.66 -16.91
CA LEU A 182 -14.24 -16.79 -17.79
C LEU A 182 -15.49 -16.51 -18.64
N ARG A 183 -16.40 -15.64 -18.14
CA ARG A 183 -17.66 -15.28 -18.82
C ARG A 183 -17.44 -14.36 -20.02
N SER A 184 -16.60 -13.33 -19.89
CA SER A 184 -16.31 -12.39 -21.00
C SER A 184 -15.06 -12.76 -21.80
N ARG A 185 -14.25 -13.71 -21.32
CA ARG A 185 -12.91 -14.07 -21.85
C ARG A 185 -11.91 -12.89 -21.89
N LYS A 186 -12.21 -11.81 -21.16
CA LYS A 186 -11.35 -10.63 -21.01
C LYS A 186 -10.57 -10.71 -19.70
N VAL A 187 -9.34 -10.23 -19.75
CA VAL A 187 -8.53 -9.98 -18.55
C VAL A 187 -8.62 -8.50 -18.22
N TYR A 188 -8.80 -8.23 -16.94
CA TYR A 188 -8.93 -6.91 -16.34
C TYR A 188 -7.76 -6.69 -15.37
N SER A 189 -7.24 -5.48 -15.26
CA SER A 189 -6.41 -5.05 -14.13
C SER A 189 -6.78 -3.65 -13.68
N ASP A 190 -6.71 -3.39 -12.38
CA ASP A 190 -7.06 -2.10 -11.80
C ASP A 190 -5.99 -1.04 -12.05
N LEU A 191 -6.44 0.22 -12.12
CA LEU A 191 -5.60 1.41 -12.24
C LEU A 191 -5.60 2.21 -10.95
N SER A 192 -4.41 2.57 -10.49
CA SER A 192 -4.21 3.57 -9.45
C SER A 192 -3.78 4.91 -10.06
N VAL A 193 -3.98 5.99 -9.31
CA VAL A 193 -3.60 7.34 -9.72
C VAL A 193 -2.10 7.56 -9.46
N ASP A 194 -1.39 8.16 -10.42
CA ASP A 194 0.04 8.47 -10.30
C ASP A 194 0.26 9.92 -9.82
N TYR A 195 0.07 10.13 -8.52
CA TYR A 195 0.27 11.43 -7.87
C TYR A 195 1.66 12.02 -8.09
N LEU A 196 2.70 11.18 -8.22
CA LEU A 196 4.07 11.66 -8.46
C LEU A 196 4.22 12.24 -9.86
N LYS A 197 3.70 11.56 -10.90
CA LYS A 197 3.71 12.11 -12.26
C LYS A 197 2.79 13.32 -12.42
N MET A 198 1.66 13.36 -11.72
CA MET A 198 0.78 14.55 -11.71
C MET A 198 1.45 15.75 -11.03
N LEU A 199 2.21 15.56 -9.95
CA LEU A 199 3.02 16.61 -9.32
C LEU A 199 4.14 17.08 -10.26
N LEU A 200 4.89 16.14 -10.85
CA LEU A 200 5.98 16.44 -11.79
C LEU A 200 5.53 17.26 -13.01
N LEU A 201 4.26 17.13 -13.43
CA LEU A 201 3.69 17.91 -14.54
C LEU A 201 3.54 19.42 -14.20
N ASN A 202 3.42 19.78 -12.92
CA ASN A 202 3.32 21.17 -12.46
C ASN A 202 4.71 21.82 -12.27
N VAL A 203 5.76 21.04 -12.01
CA VAL A 203 7.12 21.55 -11.73
C VAL A 203 7.67 22.53 -12.79
N PRO A 204 7.49 22.32 -14.11
CA PRO A 204 7.92 23.31 -15.10
C PRO A 204 7.20 24.67 -14.96
N ALA A 205 5.91 24.66 -14.61
CA ALA A 205 5.12 25.87 -14.43
C ALA A 205 5.47 26.61 -13.13
N THR A 206 5.76 25.90 -12.04
CA THR A 206 6.23 26.54 -10.80
C THR A 206 7.61 27.18 -10.98
N VAL A 207 8.52 26.56 -11.74
CA VAL A 207 9.83 27.15 -12.09
C VAL A 207 9.66 28.43 -12.93
N ILE A 208 8.75 28.44 -13.91
CA ILE A 208 8.44 29.64 -14.70
C ILE A 208 7.81 30.74 -13.84
N ALA A 209 6.87 30.39 -12.94
CA ALA A 209 6.22 31.34 -12.04
C ALA A 209 7.22 31.97 -11.05
N LEU A 210 8.14 31.18 -10.49
CA LEU A 210 9.23 31.65 -9.64
C LEU A 210 10.19 32.57 -10.42
N GLY A 211 10.60 32.18 -11.63
CA GLY A 211 11.46 33.00 -12.48
C GLY A 211 10.82 34.34 -12.84
N LEU A 212 9.52 34.36 -13.14
CA LEU A 212 8.76 35.60 -13.36
C LEU A 212 8.63 36.45 -12.10
N PHE A 213 8.46 35.84 -10.92
CA PHE A 213 8.39 36.55 -9.65
C PHE A 213 9.70 37.28 -9.35
N PHE A 214 10.84 36.58 -9.36
CA PHE A 214 12.16 37.19 -9.15
C PHE A 214 12.50 38.25 -10.19
N PHE A 215 12.21 38.01 -11.47
CA PHE A 215 12.44 38.98 -12.55
C PHE A 215 11.58 40.24 -12.41
N LEU A 216 10.40 40.15 -11.79
CA LEU A 216 9.56 41.30 -11.47
C LEU A 216 10.06 42.06 -10.23
N ASP A 217 10.60 41.39 -9.21
CA ASP A 217 11.31 42.06 -8.10
C ASP A 217 12.49 42.89 -8.66
N ASP A 218 13.38 42.25 -9.44
CA ASP A 218 14.54 42.89 -10.08
C ASP A 218 14.14 44.12 -10.94
N LEU A 219 13.02 44.05 -11.67
CA LEU A 219 12.55 45.13 -12.54
C LEU A 219 11.78 46.24 -11.80
N THR A 220 11.03 45.91 -10.76
CA THR A 220 10.22 46.91 -10.03
C THR A 220 11.06 47.70 -9.03
N GLY A 221 12.28 47.25 -8.73
CA GLY A 221 13.15 47.91 -7.76
C GLY A 221 12.63 47.79 -6.33
N PHE A 222 11.77 46.79 -6.06
CA PHE A 222 11.49 46.38 -4.69
C PHE A 222 12.74 45.68 -4.15
N GLU A 223 13.54 46.43 -3.40
CA GLU A 223 14.81 45.97 -2.86
C GLU A 223 14.57 44.85 -1.84
N ILE A 224 14.56 43.58 -2.27
CA ILE A 224 14.53 42.41 -1.37
C ILE A 224 15.60 42.56 -0.27
N THR A 225 16.76 43.13 -0.65
CA THR A 225 17.91 43.41 0.22
C THR A 225 17.66 44.45 1.32
N TYR A 226 16.73 45.40 1.13
CA TYR A 226 16.35 46.41 2.13
C TYR A 226 14.96 46.14 2.77
N LEU A 227 14.08 45.38 2.11
CA LEU A 227 12.88 44.82 2.75
C LEU A 227 13.21 43.62 3.66
N LEU A 228 14.45 43.11 3.60
CA LEU A 228 15.03 42.30 4.69
C LEU A 228 15.21 43.10 5.99
N GLU A 229 15.06 44.43 5.95
CA GLU A 229 15.06 45.34 7.10
C GLU A 229 13.63 45.85 7.44
N LEU A 230 12.56 45.20 6.92
CA LEU A 230 11.26 45.26 7.59
C LEU A 230 11.40 44.64 8.99
N PRO A 231 10.94 45.30 10.06
CA PRO A 231 11.05 44.74 11.40
C PRO A 231 10.31 43.40 11.50
N GLU A 232 10.98 42.41 12.09
CA GLU A 232 10.37 41.15 12.49
C GLU A 232 9.13 41.47 13.34
N PRO A 233 7.91 41.04 12.94
CA PRO A 233 7.62 39.82 12.19
C PRO A 233 7.13 40.01 10.73
N PHE A 234 7.08 41.23 10.19
CA PHE A 234 6.24 41.52 9.00
C PHE A 234 6.73 40.87 7.70
N SER A 235 8.05 40.71 7.53
CA SER A 235 8.63 40.07 6.33
C SER A 235 8.11 38.63 6.15
N PHE A 236 8.15 37.81 7.21
CA PHE A 236 7.60 36.44 7.19
C PHE A 236 6.12 36.41 6.77
N ILE A 237 5.32 37.33 7.30
CA ILE A 237 3.89 37.43 6.98
C ILE A 237 3.70 37.77 5.50
N PHE A 238 4.46 38.73 4.96
CA PHE A 238 4.38 39.08 3.54
C PHE A 238 4.81 37.91 2.63
N THR A 239 5.90 37.22 2.94
CA THR A 239 6.34 36.07 2.13
C THR A 239 5.32 34.94 2.12
N TRP A 240 4.77 34.55 3.28
CA TRP A 240 3.86 33.40 3.38
C TRP A 240 2.40 33.70 3.00
N PHE A 241 1.92 34.94 3.14
CA PHE A 241 0.53 35.30 2.85
C PHE A 241 0.33 36.13 1.57
N ALA A 242 1.37 36.76 1.02
CA ALA A 242 1.30 37.47 -0.27
C ALA A 242 2.14 36.79 -1.36
N ALA A 243 3.45 36.63 -1.16
CA ALA A 243 4.33 36.11 -2.22
C ALA A 243 4.05 34.64 -2.58
N VAL A 244 4.04 33.72 -1.60
CA VAL A 244 3.80 32.29 -1.85
C VAL A 244 2.41 32.03 -2.47
N PRO A 245 1.29 32.62 -1.97
CA PRO A 245 -0.02 32.45 -2.60
C PRO A 245 -0.09 33.05 -4.01
N LEU A 246 0.59 34.17 -4.28
CA LEU A 246 0.69 34.75 -5.63
C LEU A 246 1.45 33.82 -6.58
N ILE A 247 2.60 33.28 -6.17
CA ILE A 247 3.39 32.34 -6.96
C ILE A 247 2.59 31.07 -7.26
N VAL A 248 1.89 30.51 -6.27
CA VAL A 248 1.01 29.34 -6.45
C VAL A 248 -0.16 29.66 -7.38
N TRP A 249 -0.79 30.83 -7.24
CA TRP A 249 -1.88 31.25 -8.13
C TRP A 249 -1.42 31.44 -9.58
N ILE A 250 -0.25 32.06 -9.80
CA ILE A 250 0.38 32.19 -11.13
C ILE A 250 0.68 30.81 -11.71
N ALA A 251 1.33 29.91 -10.94
CA ALA A 251 1.66 28.57 -11.41
C ALA A 251 0.42 27.76 -11.79
N LEU A 252 -0.62 27.76 -10.95
CA LEU A 252 -1.89 27.09 -11.23
C LEU A 252 -2.63 27.71 -12.43
N SER A 253 -2.56 29.02 -12.60
CA SER A 253 -3.13 29.72 -13.77
C SER A 253 -2.41 29.28 -15.06
N LEU A 254 -1.07 29.23 -15.05
CA LEU A 254 -0.26 28.75 -16.17
C LEU A 254 -0.51 27.26 -16.47
N THR A 255 -0.60 26.38 -15.46
CA THR A 255 -0.94 24.97 -15.72
C THR A 255 -2.33 24.83 -16.31
N ASN A 256 -3.35 25.47 -15.74
CA ASN A 256 -4.73 25.36 -16.21
C ASN A 256 -4.96 25.97 -17.62
N ALA A 257 -4.06 26.84 -18.08
CA ALA A 257 -4.04 27.34 -19.46
C ALA A 257 -3.44 26.32 -20.45
N ILE A 258 -2.40 25.58 -20.05
CA ILE A 258 -1.64 24.67 -20.92
C ILE A 258 -2.20 23.25 -20.91
N VAL A 259 -2.57 22.75 -19.73
CA VAL A 259 -3.08 21.40 -19.48
C VAL A 259 -4.37 21.47 -18.66
N LYS A 260 -5.45 20.88 -19.16
CA LYS A 260 -6.74 20.79 -18.46
C LYS A 260 -7.08 19.36 -18.11
N ASP A 261 -7.67 19.21 -16.92
CA ASP A 261 -8.27 17.97 -16.41
C ASP A 261 -7.32 16.75 -16.54
N PHE A 262 -6.06 16.94 -16.14
CA PHE A 262 -5.05 15.90 -16.25
C PHE A 262 -5.22 14.83 -15.17
N VAL A 263 -5.32 13.58 -15.60
CA VAL A 263 -5.35 12.40 -14.74
C VAL A 263 -4.37 11.39 -15.30
N ILE A 264 -3.28 11.14 -14.58
CA ILE A 264 -2.29 10.12 -14.97
C ILE A 264 -2.63 8.86 -14.19
N LEU A 265 -2.95 7.80 -14.93
CA LEU A 265 -3.20 6.48 -14.36
C LEU A 265 -2.02 5.54 -14.61
N LYS A 266 -1.73 4.72 -13.60
CA LYS A 266 -0.73 3.65 -13.63
C LYS A 266 -1.40 2.31 -13.34
N GLY A 267 -0.96 1.26 -14.02
CA GLY A 267 -1.43 -0.10 -13.77
C GLY A 267 -0.47 -1.15 -14.32
N PRO A 268 -0.45 -2.36 -13.73
CA PRO A 268 0.34 -3.47 -14.24
C PRO A 268 -0.30 -4.05 -15.50
N CYS A 269 0.53 -4.38 -16.50
CA CYS A 269 0.09 -5.10 -17.68
C CYS A 269 -0.45 -6.49 -17.27
N PRO A 270 -1.68 -6.89 -17.66
CA PRO A 270 -2.27 -8.18 -17.26
C PRO A 270 -1.59 -9.41 -17.90
N ASN A 271 -0.68 -9.24 -18.87
CA ASN A 271 0.17 -10.32 -19.39
C ASN A 271 1.51 -10.38 -18.61
N CYS A 272 2.35 -9.35 -18.73
CA CYS A 272 3.74 -9.39 -18.25
C CYS A 272 4.03 -8.68 -16.93
N GLY A 273 3.00 -8.16 -16.24
CA GLY A 273 3.10 -7.51 -14.93
C GLY A 273 3.75 -6.12 -14.92
N THR A 274 4.45 -5.70 -15.98
CA THR A 274 5.15 -4.40 -16.01
C THR A 274 4.18 -3.24 -15.91
N GLU A 275 4.49 -2.26 -15.06
CA GLU A 275 3.73 -1.01 -14.95
C GLU A 275 3.78 -0.21 -16.26
N ASN A 276 2.61 0.22 -16.74
CA ASN A 276 2.48 1.12 -17.88
C ASN A 276 1.50 2.23 -17.53
N THR A 277 1.81 3.47 -17.93
CA THR A 277 1.04 4.67 -17.52
C THR A 277 0.41 5.39 -18.70
N SER A 278 -0.87 5.74 -18.57
CA SER A 278 -1.65 6.51 -19.55
C SER A 278 -1.91 7.92 -19.05
N PHE A 279 -1.77 8.91 -19.94
CA PHE A 279 -2.19 10.29 -19.69
C PHE A 279 -3.62 10.50 -20.20
N PHE A 280 -4.54 10.89 -19.33
CA PHE A 280 -5.81 11.51 -19.69
C PHE A 280 -5.73 13.01 -19.43
N GLY A 281 -6.39 13.80 -20.28
CA GLY A 281 -6.41 15.27 -20.18
C GLY A 281 -6.33 15.95 -21.55
N THR A 282 -6.36 17.28 -21.54
CA THR A 282 -6.23 18.12 -22.74
C THR A 282 -4.94 18.92 -22.69
N ILE A 283 -4.09 18.79 -23.69
CA ILE A 283 -2.84 19.55 -23.84
C ILE A 283 -3.03 20.55 -24.99
N LEU A 284 -2.92 21.86 -24.72
CA LEU A 284 -2.92 22.92 -25.73
C LEU A 284 -4.02 22.76 -26.81
N SER A 285 -5.26 22.55 -26.35
CA SER A 285 -6.47 22.32 -27.16
C SER A 285 -6.60 20.96 -27.86
N ILE A 286 -5.66 20.02 -27.70
CA ILE A 286 -5.78 18.64 -28.17
C ILE A 286 -6.16 17.74 -26.98
N SER A 287 -7.35 17.16 -26.99
CA SER A 287 -7.84 16.23 -25.96
C SER A 287 -7.40 14.80 -26.26
N ASN A 288 -6.74 14.15 -25.30
CA ASN A 288 -6.25 12.78 -25.49
C ASN A 288 -7.34 11.74 -25.16
N GLY A 289 -8.16 11.40 -26.16
CA GLY A 289 -8.93 10.14 -26.17
C GLY A 289 -10.03 10.01 -25.10
N GLY A 290 -10.92 10.99 -24.98
CA GLY A 290 -12.20 10.85 -24.26
C GLY A 290 -12.09 10.18 -22.89
N SER A 291 -12.87 9.11 -22.67
CA SER A 291 -12.79 8.27 -21.47
C SER A 291 -11.87 7.06 -21.62
N THR A 292 -11.67 6.52 -22.83
CA THR A 292 -10.82 5.35 -23.09
C THR A 292 -9.65 5.62 -24.04
N ASN A 293 -8.45 5.19 -23.63
CA ASN A 293 -7.21 5.36 -24.39
C ASN A 293 -6.56 4.00 -24.67
N THR A 294 -6.10 3.79 -25.91
CA THR A 294 -5.39 2.56 -26.30
C THR A 294 -3.87 2.76 -26.22
N VAL A 295 -3.22 1.99 -25.35
CA VAL A 295 -1.78 2.08 -25.05
C VAL A 295 -1.12 0.72 -25.27
N LYS A 296 0.04 0.69 -25.92
CA LYS A 296 0.82 -0.55 -26.08
C LYS A 296 1.72 -0.75 -24.87
N CYS A 297 1.78 -1.97 -24.33
CA CYS A 297 2.71 -2.30 -23.26
C CYS A 297 4.16 -2.12 -23.73
N SER A 298 4.98 -1.45 -22.91
CA SER A 298 6.41 -1.20 -23.16
C SER A 298 7.24 -2.48 -23.35
N ASN A 299 6.95 -3.54 -22.58
CA ASN A 299 7.67 -4.82 -22.63
C ASN A 299 7.09 -5.79 -23.69
N CYS A 300 5.83 -6.24 -23.54
CA CYS A 300 5.25 -7.26 -24.43
C CYS A 300 4.51 -6.73 -25.67
N GLY A 301 4.42 -5.40 -25.86
CA GLY A 301 3.80 -4.79 -27.04
C GLY A 301 2.27 -4.92 -27.17
N THR A 302 1.60 -5.68 -26.28
CA THR A 302 0.15 -5.88 -26.30
C THR A 302 -0.59 -4.55 -26.24
N ALA A 303 -1.56 -4.34 -27.13
CA ALA A 303 -2.49 -3.22 -27.03
C ALA A 303 -3.43 -3.45 -25.83
N MET A 304 -3.55 -2.43 -24.97
CA MET A 304 -4.38 -2.42 -23.78
C MET A 304 -5.28 -1.19 -23.85
N GLU A 305 -6.57 -1.34 -23.56
CA GLU A 305 -7.51 -0.23 -23.47
C GLU A 305 -7.68 0.19 -22.01
N TYR A 306 -7.32 1.43 -21.70
CA TYR A 306 -7.39 2.05 -20.39
C TYR A 306 -8.69 2.85 -20.29
N ASP A 307 -9.56 2.55 -19.33
CA ASP A 307 -10.75 3.35 -19.02
C ASP A 307 -10.51 4.22 -17.77
N SER A 308 -10.60 5.54 -17.96
CA SER A 308 -10.44 6.52 -16.89
C SER A 308 -11.61 6.57 -15.90
N THR A 309 -12.81 6.15 -16.32
CA THR A 309 -14.06 6.24 -15.53
C THR A 309 -14.25 5.06 -14.60
N THR A 310 -14.04 3.83 -15.11
CA THR A 310 -14.14 2.60 -14.31
C THR A 310 -12.84 2.22 -13.60
N ARG A 311 -11.73 2.93 -13.88
CA ARG A 311 -10.37 2.63 -13.40
C ARG A 311 -9.91 1.19 -13.77
N LEU A 312 -10.29 0.72 -14.96
CA LEU A 312 -9.93 -0.63 -15.46
C LEU A 312 -9.10 -0.59 -16.75
N ILE A 313 -8.05 -1.41 -16.81
CA ILE A 313 -7.41 -1.82 -18.05
C ILE A 313 -8.14 -3.05 -18.57
N THR A 314 -8.42 -3.10 -19.87
CA THR A 314 -8.91 -4.31 -20.55
C THR A 314 -8.00 -4.69 -21.72
N LEU A 315 -7.90 -6.00 -21.98
CA LEU A 315 -7.33 -6.50 -23.24
C LEU A 315 -8.44 -6.67 -24.30
N PRO A 316 -8.24 -6.13 -25.52
CA PRO A 316 -9.17 -6.35 -26.63
C PRO A 316 -9.13 -7.81 -27.11
N GLU A 317 -10.28 -8.32 -27.52
CA GLU A 317 -10.42 -9.71 -27.98
C GLU A 317 -9.53 -9.96 -29.22
N GLY A 318 -8.62 -10.93 -29.12
CA GLY A 318 -7.66 -11.25 -30.19
C GLY A 318 -6.24 -10.73 -29.98
N SER A 319 -5.94 -10.00 -28.90
CA SER A 319 -4.54 -9.83 -28.48
C SER A 319 -4.00 -11.19 -28.02
N ASN A 320 -3.08 -11.79 -28.78
CA ASN A 320 -2.37 -12.99 -28.34
C ASN A 320 -1.60 -12.68 -27.05
N ALA A 321 -1.86 -13.47 -26.01
CA ALA A 321 -1.18 -13.39 -24.72
C ALA A 321 -0.08 -14.46 -24.65
#